data_AF-A0A3A4ZYL3-F1
#
_entry.id   AF-A0A3A4ZYL3-F1
#
_cell.length_a   1.000
_cell.length_b   1.000
_cell.length_c   1.000
_cell.angle_alpha   90.00
_cell.angle_beta   90.00
_cell.angle_gamma   90.00
#
_symmetry.space_group_name_H-M   'P 1'
#
loop_
_entity.id
_entity.type
_entity.pdbx_description
1 polymer ?
#
loop_
_entity_poly.entity_id
_entity_poly.type
_entity_poly.pdbx_seq_one_letter_code
_entity_poly.pdbx_strand_id
1 'polypeptide(L)'
;MEGDRLHVGIQVTNRGSAAAHQVTVEAEALEERFESRIQTRIDPSGSRKFDFSKSFPSSLRGSFPLTVLVRFQDSAGYPFSALTCTTFVIRERGDAGLATASDPLTIKDKGEVQFQILNESSSSRRIEAKLVLPNEFSSEKPETHISLPAGGKETLSFQIRNISAIHGAKYPVFLIQQYELNGVTRTIVPNVLVTVASNQNWLRKTKWHWAGGFLVAAAFFIFSKTGANIRK
;
A
#
# COMPACT_ATOMS: atom_id res chain seq x y z
N MET A 1 -27.24 8.56 -1.13
CA MET A 1 -27.16 9.62 -2.15
C MET A 1 -28.46 10.39 -2.05
N GLU A 2 -28.38 11.67 -1.74
CA GLU A 2 -29.55 12.56 -1.66
C GLU A 2 -29.23 13.76 -2.56
N GLY A 3 -29.85 13.81 -3.73
CA GLY A 3 -29.52 14.76 -4.79
C GLY A 3 -28.11 14.57 -5.41
N ASP A 4 -27.57 15.64 -5.99
CA ASP A 4 -26.24 15.70 -6.62
C ASP A 4 -25.10 15.80 -5.58
N ARG A 5 -25.25 15.11 -4.44
CA ARG A 5 -24.26 15.09 -3.35
C ARG A 5 -23.76 13.69 -3.03
N LEU A 6 -22.44 13.55 -3.01
CA LEU A 6 -21.73 12.39 -2.53
C LEU A 6 -21.50 12.57 -1.02
N HIS A 7 -21.87 11.56 -0.24
CA HIS A 7 -21.56 11.47 1.19
C HIS A 7 -20.62 10.30 1.41
N VAL A 8 -19.47 10.56 2.04
CA VAL A 8 -18.44 9.57 2.32
C VAL A 8 -18.27 9.47 3.83
N GLY A 9 -18.78 8.38 4.41
CA GLY A 9 -18.61 8.05 5.81
C GLY A 9 -17.48 7.04 5.98
N ILE A 10 -16.43 7.41 6.71
CA ILE A 10 -15.23 6.60 6.93
C ILE A 10 -15.15 6.23 8.40
N GLN A 11 -15.11 4.93 8.70
CA GLN A 11 -14.86 4.44 10.05
C GLN A 11 -13.44 3.89 10.15
N VAL A 12 -12.59 4.58 10.92
CA VAL A 12 -11.25 4.11 11.27
C VAL A 12 -11.33 3.33 12.57
N THR A 13 -10.75 2.12 12.59
CA THR A 13 -10.69 1.27 13.79
C THR A 13 -9.26 0.87 14.07
N ASN A 14 -8.78 1.14 15.27
CA ASN A 14 -7.45 0.69 15.69
C ASN A 14 -7.52 -0.81 16.04
N ARG A 15 -6.94 -1.66 15.19
CA ARG A 15 -6.84 -3.11 15.42
C ARG A 15 -5.51 -3.55 16.03
N GLY A 16 -4.63 -2.59 16.34
CA GLY A 16 -3.36 -2.85 17.00
C GLY A 16 -3.49 -3.04 18.51
N SER A 17 -2.38 -3.41 19.15
CA SER A 17 -2.26 -3.54 20.60
C SER A 17 -1.86 -2.24 21.30
N ALA A 18 -1.40 -1.24 20.55
CA ALA A 18 -0.98 0.07 21.03
C ALA A 18 -1.92 1.17 20.52
N ALA A 19 -1.96 2.30 21.23
CA ALA A 19 -2.74 3.45 20.80
C ALA A 19 -2.15 4.07 19.53
N ALA A 20 -3.03 4.47 18.61
CA ALA A 20 -2.68 5.25 17.43
C ALA A 20 -2.79 6.73 17.76
N HIS A 21 -1.78 7.50 17.40
CA HIS A 21 -1.67 8.94 17.67
C HIS A 21 -1.73 9.76 16.38
N GLN A 22 -2.12 11.03 16.50
CA GLN A 22 -2.13 11.99 15.38
C GLN A 22 -2.82 11.42 14.12
N VAL A 23 -3.98 10.81 14.31
CA VAL A 23 -4.70 10.11 13.25
C VAL A 23 -5.38 11.11 12.33
N THR A 24 -5.01 11.09 11.06
CA THR A 24 -5.63 11.90 10.00
C THR A 24 -6.13 10.99 8.89
N VAL A 25 -7.29 11.31 8.34
CA VAL A 25 -7.88 10.63 7.19
C VAL A 25 -7.81 11.55 5.99
N GLU A 26 -7.21 11.05 4.92
CA GLU A 26 -7.26 11.65 3.59
C GLU A 26 -8.12 10.76 2.72
N ALA A 27 -9.12 11.33 2.05
CA ALA A 27 -9.93 10.63 1.08
C ALA A 27 -9.83 11.33 -0.28
N GLU A 28 -9.83 10.57 -1.36
CA GLU A 28 -9.85 11.08 -2.73
C GLU A 28 -10.99 10.43 -3.49
N ALA A 29 -11.88 11.24 -4.05
CA ALA A 29 -12.99 10.79 -4.88
C ALA A 29 -13.28 11.86 -5.93
N LEU A 30 -13.57 11.45 -7.17
CA LEU A 30 -13.82 12.37 -8.30
C LEU A 30 -12.70 13.40 -8.49
N GLU A 31 -11.43 12.96 -8.38
CA GLU A 31 -10.22 13.80 -8.48
C GLU A 31 -10.09 14.88 -7.40
N GLU A 32 -10.92 14.82 -6.37
CA GLU A 32 -10.90 15.78 -5.28
C GLU A 32 -10.50 15.14 -3.98
N ARG A 33 -9.68 15.88 -3.22
CA ARG A 33 -9.13 15.44 -1.95
C ARG A 33 -9.88 16.07 -0.77
N PHE A 34 -10.15 15.24 0.21
CA PHE A 34 -10.71 15.58 1.50
C PHE A 34 -9.70 15.22 2.58
N GLU A 35 -9.59 16.06 3.59
CA GLU A 35 -8.72 15.80 4.74
C GLU A 35 -9.52 16.04 6.02
N SER A 36 -9.42 15.11 6.96
CA SER A 36 -10.04 15.26 8.28
C SER A 36 -9.25 16.24 9.14
N ARG A 37 -9.90 16.70 10.22
CA ARG A 37 -9.13 17.21 11.37
C ARG A 37 -8.30 16.07 11.97
N ILE A 38 -7.22 16.44 12.64
CA ILE A 38 -6.38 15.50 13.39
C ILE A 38 -7.17 14.96 14.58
N GLN A 39 -7.29 13.64 14.67
CA GLN A 39 -7.72 12.94 15.86
C GLN A 39 -6.47 12.59 16.69
N THR A 40 -6.31 13.23 17.85
CA THR A 40 -5.08 13.11 18.65
C THR A 40 -4.75 11.68 19.07
N ARG A 41 -5.77 10.86 19.31
CA ARG A 41 -5.62 9.47 19.76
C ARG A 41 -6.82 8.58 19.42
N ILE A 42 -6.54 7.33 19.07
CA ILE A 42 -7.49 6.21 19.00
C ILE A 42 -6.89 5.03 19.77
N ASP A 43 -7.50 4.67 20.90
CA ASP A 43 -7.07 3.51 21.72
C ASP A 43 -7.28 2.18 21.00
N PRO A 44 -6.59 1.09 21.43
CA PRO A 44 -6.81 -0.25 20.91
C PRO A 44 -8.30 -0.64 20.88
N SER A 45 -8.74 -1.25 19.78
CA SER A 45 -10.16 -1.57 19.49
C SER A 45 -11.10 -0.37 19.37
N GLY A 46 -10.62 0.85 19.59
CA GLY A 46 -11.40 2.07 19.43
C GLY A 46 -11.67 2.39 17.96
N SER A 47 -12.82 3.01 17.71
CA SER A 47 -13.21 3.52 16.38
C SER A 47 -13.51 5.01 16.39
N ARG A 48 -13.31 5.65 15.24
CA ARG A 48 -13.73 7.03 14.97
C ARG A 48 -14.36 7.11 13.58
N LYS A 49 -15.40 7.94 13.47
CA LYS A 49 -16.08 8.22 12.20
C LYS A 49 -15.65 9.58 11.67
N PHE A 50 -15.49 9.66 10.37
CA PHE A 50 -15.16 10.87 9.62
C PHE A 50 -16.13 10.96 8.46
N ASP A 51 -16.85 12.07 8.36
CA ASP A 51 -17.88 12.27 7.35
C ASP A 51 -17.48 13.42 6.43
N PHE A 52 -17.51 13.16 5.14
CA PHE A 52 -17.25 14.13 4.09
C PHE A 52 -18.47 14.21 3.19
N SER A 53 -18.72 15.40 2.64
CA SER A 53 -19.74 15.53 1.61
C SER A 53 -19.33 16.53 0.55
N LYS A 54 -19.72 16.25 -0.69
CA LYS A 54 -19.43 17.10 -1.84
C LYS A 54 -20.53 17.01 -2.87
N SER A 55 -20.80 18.12 -3.54
CA SER A 55 -21.61 18.12 -4.74
C SER A 55 -20.82 17.63 -5.95
N PHE A 56 -21.47 17.00 -6.91
CA PHE A 56 -20.86 16.55 -8.15
C PHE A 56 -21.72 16.93 -9.37
N PRO A 57 -21.13 17.06 -10.58
CA PRO A 57 -21.89 17.39 -11.78
C PRO A 57 -23.04 16.41 -12.06
N SER A 58 -24.20 16.94 -12.44
CA SER A 58 -25.37 16.12 -12.78
C SER A 58 -25.16 15.22 -14.00
N SER A 59 -24.15 15.53 -14.82
CA SER A 59 -23.74 14.75 -15.98
C SER A 59 -22.97 13.47 -15.66
N LEU A 60 -22.36 13.34 -14.46
CA LEU A 60 -21.54 12.17 -14.13
C LEU A 60 -22.37 10.89 -14.07
N ARG A 61 -21.87 9.83 -14.71
CA ARG A 61 -22.51 8.51 -14.73
C ARG A 61 -21.43 7.43 -14.73
N GLY A 62 -21.65 6.37 -13.95
CA GLY A 62 -20.76 5.22 -13.92
C GLY A 62 -20.22 4.90 -12.52
N SER A 63 -19.14 4.13 -12.49
CA SER A 63 -18.38 3.83 -11.28
C SER A 63 -17.13 4.68 -11.19
N PHE A 64 -16.76 5.09 -9.99
CA PHE A 64 -15.61 5.95 -9.71
C PHE A 64 -14.81 5.41 -8.51
N PRO A 65 -13.49 5.64 -8.45
CA PRO A 65 -12.67 5.22 -7.33
C PRO A 65 -12.89 6.13 -6.12
N LEU A 66 -12.82 5.53 -4.93
CA LEU A 66 -12.68 6.18 -3.64
C LEU A 66 -11.41 5.61 -2.98
N THR A 67 -10.39 6.45 -2.85
CA THR A 67 -9.16 6.13 -2.13
C THR A 67 -9.24 6.73 -0.74
N VAL A 68 -8.83 5.98 0.28
CA VAL A 68 -8.73 6.46 1.66
C VAL A 68 -7.36 6.08 2.21
N LEU A 69 -6.60 7.09 2.62
CA LEU A 69 -5.32 6.96 3.28
C LEU A 69 -5.45 7.46 4.72
N VAL A 70 -5.23 6.57 5.68
CA VAL A 70 -5.17 6.93 7.10
C VAL A 70 -3.71 7.06 7.50
N ARG A 71 -3.32 8.23 8.01
CA ARG A 71 -1.99 8.48 8.59
C ARG A 71 -2.10 8.43 10.10
N PHE A 72 -1.15 7.80 10.76
CA PHE A 72 -1.10 7.73 12.22
C PHE A 72 0.33 7.52 12.71
N GLN A 73 0.54 7.70 14.01
CA GLN A 73 1.81 7.46 14.68
C GLN A 73 1.65 6.44 15.80
N ASP A 74 2.71 5.70 16.09
CA ASP A 74 2.80 4.95 17.36
C ASP A 74 3.18 5.87 18.53
N SER A 75 3.38 5.28 19.72
CA SER A 75 3.81 6.00 20.91
C SER A 75 5.24 6.56 20.84
N ALA A 76 6.07 6.06 19.92
CA ALA A 76 7.43 6.56 19.67
C ALA A 76 7.44 7.69 18.62
N GLY A 77 6.27 8.05 18.06
CA GLY A 77 6.14 9.06 17.02
C GLY A 77 6.47 8.55 15.61
N TYR A 78 6.63 7.24 15.43
CA TYR A 78 6.92 6.67 14.12
C TYR A 78 5.69 6.75 13.21
N PRO A 79 5.82 7.31 11.98
CA PRO A 79 4.68 7.48 11.08
C PRO A 79 4.34 6.17 10.36
N PHE A 80 3.05 5.89 10.29
CA PHE A 80 2.46 4.77 9.57
C PHE A 80 1.33 5.26 8.67
N SER A 81 1.05 4.48 7.63
CA SER A 81 -0.14 4.65 6.83
C SER A 81 -0.91 3.36 6.59
N ALA A 82 -2.23 3.48 6.51
CA ALA A 82 -3.14 2.43 6.10
C ALA A 82 -3.94 2.91 4.89
N LEU A 83 -3.77 2.22 3.77
CA LEU A 83 -4.42 2.54 2.51
C LEU A 83 -5.56 1.55 2.23
N THR A 84 -6.69 2.08 1.77
CA THR A 84 -7.75 1.30 1.13
C THR A 84 -8.24 2.03 -0.11
N CYS A 85 -8.65 1.29 -1.13
CA CYS A 85 -9.27 1.84 -2.32
C CYS A 85 -10.46 0.96 -2.72
N THR A 86 -11.57 1.58 -3.10
CA THR A 86 -12.83 0.91 -3.48
C THR A 86 -13.50 1.70 -4.60
N THR A 87 -14.60 1.19 -5.14
CA THR A 87 -15.44 1.94 -6.07
C THR A 87 -16.78 2.32 -5.46
N PHE A 88 -17.39 3.37 -6.00
CA PHE A 88 -18.80 3.73 -5.78
C PHE A 88 -19.46 4.05 -7.11
N VAL A 89 -20.79 3.98 -7.16
CA VAL A 89 -21.57 4.14 -8.40
C VAL A 89 -22.41 5.39 -8.34
N ILE A 90 -22.34 6.21 -9.38
CA ILE A 90 -23.23 7.35 -9.63
C ILE A 90 -24.15 6.99 -10.80
N ARG A 91 -25.47 6.97 -10.55
CA ARG A 91 -26.59 6.82 -11.51
C ARG A 91 -26.65 5.52 -12.30
N GLU A 92 -25.54 5.00 -12.80
CA GLU A 92 -25.50 3.85 -13.68
C GLU A 92 -24.41 2.87 -13.23
N ARG A 93 -24.82 1.64 -12.93
CA ARG A 93 -23.91 0.52 -12.73
C ARG A 93 -23.78 -0.23 -14.05
N GLY A 94 -22.58 -0.66 -14.38
CA GLY A 94 -22.44 -1.75 -15.33
C GLY A 94 -21.14 -2.50 -15.14
N ASP A 95 -21.02 -3.60 -15.85
CA ASP A 95 -19.81 -4.43 -15.84
C ASP A 95 -18.62 -3.64 -16.37
N ALA A 96 -17.51 -3.72 -15.65
CA ALA A 96 -16.29 -3.08 -16.08
C ALA A 96 -15.56 -3.87 -17.17
N GLY A 97 -15.96 -5.10 -17.48
CA GLY A 97 -15.50 -5.84 -18.67
C GLY A 97 -13.99 -6.01 -18.78
N LEU A 98 -13.26 -5.85 -17.66
CA LEU A 98 -11.86 -6.22 -17.53
C LEU A 98 -11.72 -7.17 -16.35
N ALA A 99 -10.86 -8.17 -16.50
CA ALA A 99 -10.38 -8.99 -15.41
C ALA A 99 -8.93 -8.60 -15.11
N THR A 100 -8.55 -8.56 -13.84
CA THR A 100 -7.16 -8.33 -13.45
C THR A 100 -6.67 -9.39 -12.47
N ALA A 101 -5.49 -9.93 -12.75
CA ALA A 101 -4.78 -10.84 -11.87
C ALA A 101 -3.43 -10.25 -11.49
N SER A 102 -2.96 -10.59 -10.28
CA SER A 102 -1.69 -10.09 -9.77
C SER A 102 -1.21 -10.95 -8.62
N ASP A 103 0.10 -11.22 -8.58
CA ASP A 103 0.70 -12.05 -7.53
C ASP A 103 1.22 -11.20 -6.36
N PRO A 104 1.18 -11.72 -5.12
CA PRO A 104 1.84 -11.08 -3.98
C PRO A 104 3.33 -10.85 -4.24
N LEU A 105 3.84 -9.71 -3.80
CA LEU A 105 5.23 -9.32 -4.01
C LEU A 105 5.98 -9.26 -2.68
N THR A 106 7.21 -9.76 -2.64
CA THR A 106 8.12 -9.54 -1.51
C THR A 106 9.31 -8.69 -1.95
N ILE A 107 9.53 -7.55 -1.30
CA ILE A 107 10.64 -6.63 -1.61
C ILE A 107 11.46 -6.35 -0.36
N LYS A 108 12.73 -5.98 -0.54
CA LYS A 108 13.52 -5.38 0.54
C LYS A 108 13.50 -3.85 0.40
N ASP A 109 14.18 -3.38 -0.64
CA ASP A 109 14.38 -1.94 -0.91
C ASP A 109 13.64 -1.49 -2.17
N LYS A 110 13.54 -2.36 -3.18
CA LYS A 110 12.85 -2.11 -4.45
C LYS A 110 12.19 -3.38 -4.96
N GLY A 111 11.18 -3.24 -5.80
CA GLY A 111 10.65 -4.33 -6.61
C GLY A 111 9.65 -3.83 -7.64
N GLU A 112 9.06 -4.78 -8.37
CA GLU A 112 8.13 -4.49 -9.45
C GLU A 112 6.79 -5.13 -9.13
N VAL A 113 5.74 -4.32 -9.04
CA VAL A 113 4.37 -4.80 -8.92
C VAL A 113 3.83 -5.02 -10.33
N GLN A 114 3.26 -6.21 -10.57
CA GLN A 114 2.73 -6.58 -11.87
C GLN A 114 1.22 -6.85 -11.79
N PHE A 115 0.49 -6.30 -12.76
CA PHE A 115 -0.94 -6.53 -12.95
C PHE A 115 -1.19 -7.04 -14.38
N GLN A 116 -1.75 -8.24 -14.50
CA GLN A 116 -2.18 -8.81 -15.77
C GLN A 116 -3.63 -8.43 -16.01
N ILE A 117 -3.88 -7.62 -17.04
CA ILE A 117 -5.20 -7.11 -17.39
C ILE A 117 -5.69 -7.84 -18.63
N LEU A 118 -6.92 -8.34 -18.58
CA LEU A 118 -7.64 -8.95 -19.70
C LEU A 118 -8.86 -8.09 -20.03
N ASN A 119 -9.01 -7.69 -21.30
CA ASN A 119 -10.26 -7.13 -21.80
C ASN A 119 -11.21 -8.25 -22.20
N GLU A 120 -12.27 -8.45 -21.42
CA GLU A 120 -13.27 -9.50 -21.64
C GLU A 120 -14.35 -9.10 -22.64
N SER A 121 -14.30 -7.86 -23.14
CA SER A 121 -15.29 -7.34 -24.08
C SER A 121 -14.93 -7.64 -25.54
N SER A 122 -15.94 -7.56 -26.39
CA SER A 122 -15.84 -7.71 -27.85
C SER A 122 -15.32 -6.47 -28.58
N SER A 123 -14.89 -5.43 -27.86
CA SER A 123 -14.39 -4.18 -28.45
C SER A 123 -13.13 -3.71 -27.74
N SER A 124 -12.32 -2.91 -28.43
CA SER A 124 -11.09 -2.33 -27.85
C SER A 124 -11.41 -1.38 -26.68
N ARG A 125 -10.48 -1.25 -25.74
CA ARG A 125 -10.57 -0.39 -24.56
C ARG A 125 -9.31 0.44 -24.41
N ARG A 126 -9.47 1.76 -24.29
CA ARG A 126 -8.40 2.66 -23.87
C ARG A 126 -8.54 2.87 -22.37
N ILE A 127 -7.56 2.41 -21.62
CA ILE A 127 -7.60 2.33 -20.16
C ILE A 127 -6.54 3.25 -19.59
N GLU A 128 -6.94 4.11 -18.66
CA GLU A 128 -6.07 4.82 -17.76
C GLU A 128 -5.81 3.95 -16.52
N ALA A 129 -4.55 3.78 -16.16
CA ALA A 129 -4.14 2.93 -15.06
C ALA A 129 -3.25 3.71 -14.09
N LYS A 130 -3.66 3.79 -12.82
CA LYS A 130 -3.00 4.56 -11.75
C LYS A 130 -2.72 3.67 -10.54
N LEU A 131 -1.44 3.51 -10.22
CA LEU A 131 -0.97 2.83 -9.01
C LEU A 131 -1.11 3.75 -7.80
N VAL A 132 -1.82 3.26 -6.79
CA VAL A 132 -1.99 3.94 -5.50
C VAL A 132 -1.18 3.20 -4.45
N LEU A 133 -0.30 3.96 -3.78
CA LEU A 133 0.66 3.44 -2.82
C LEU A 133 0.39 4.03 -1.42
N PRO A 134 0.63 3.24 -0.35
CA PRO A 134 0.77 3.80 0.99
C PRO A 134 2.05 4.66 1.08
N ASN A 135 2.13 5.53 2.07
CA ASN A 135 3.22 6.50 2.23
C ASN A 135 4.60 5.87 2.44
N GLU A 136 4.66 4.58 2.75
CA GLU A 136 5.90 3.83 2.93
C GLU A 136 6.56 3.41 1.61
N PHE A 137 5.88 3.56 0.48
CA PHE A 137 6.42 3.29 -0.84
C PHE A 137 6.36 4.51 -1.76
N SER A 138 7.23 4.51 -2.76
CA SER A 138 7.20 5.47 -3.86
C SER A 138 7.34 4.79 -5.21
N SER A 139 6.78 5.40 -6.25
CA SER A 139 6.97 5.03 -7.65
C SER A 139 7.25 6.28 -8.48
N GLU A 140 8.22 6.20 -9.39
CA GLU A 140 8.57 7.31 -10.29
C GLU A 140 7.54 7.49 -11.41
N LYS A 141 6.86 6.42 -11.81
CA LYS A 141 5.85 6.40 -12.87
C LYS A 141 4.62 5.62 -12.39
N PRO A 142 3.79 6.20 -11.51
CA PRO A 142 2.62 5.52 -10.96
C PRO A 142 1.46 5.45 -11.95
N GLU A 143 1.52 6.14 -13.09
CA GLU A 143 0.41 6.27 -14.04
C GLU A 143 0.83 5.88 -15.44
N THR A 144 -0.07 5.23 -16.18
CA THR A 144 0.11 4.86 -17.58
C THR A 144 -1.23 4.75 -18.30
N HIS A 145 -1.18 4.78 -19.63
CA HIS A 145 -2.34 4.56 -20.49
C HIS A 145 -2.06 3.41 -21.44
N ILE A 146 -3.04 2.53 -21.60
CA ILE A 146 -2.94 1.38 -22.51
C ILE A 146 -4.15 1.29 -23.43
N SER A 147 -3.97 0.59 -24.55
CA SER A 147 -5.04 0.29 -25.50
C SER A 147 -5.12 -1.21 -25.68
N LEU A 148 -6.10 -1.84 -25.05
CA LEU A 148 -6.31 -3.29 -25.10
C LEU A 148 -7.33 -3.64 -26.18
N PRO A 149 -6.97 -4.45 -27.20
CA PRO A 149 -7.95 -4.96 -28.17
C PRO A 149 -8.98 -5.88 -27.50
N ALA A 150 -10.05 -6.22 -28.23
CA ALA A 150 -11.04 -7.19 -27.78
C ALA A 150 -10.39 -8.54 -27.44
N GLY A 151 -10.66 -9.10 -26.26
CA GLY A 151 -10.00 -10.32 -25.76
C GLY A 151 -8.50 -10.16 -25.46
N GLY A 152 -7.95 -8.94 -25.58
CA GLY A 152 -6.53 -8.65 -25.43
C GLY A 152 -6.06 -8.75 -23.98
N LYS A 153 -4.78 -9.09 -23.81
CA LYS A 153 -4.11 -9.16 -22.51
C LYS A 153 -2.85 -8.29 -22.52
N GLU A 154 -2.58 -7.65 -21.39
CA GLU A 154 -1.36 -6.88 -21.17
C GLU A 154 -0.93 -6.95 -19.71
N THR A 155 0.38 -6.93 -19.49
CA THR A 155 0.96 -6.85 -18.14
C THR A 155 1.47 -5.44 -17.89
N LEU A 156 0.88 -4.77 -16.91
CA LEU A 156 1.39 -3.51 -16.40
C LEU A 156 2.40 -3.76 -15.28
N SER A 157 3.58 -3.16 -15.41
CA SER A 157 4.66 -3.24 -14.44
C SER A 157 4.95 -1.87 -13.84
N PHE A 158 4.93 -1.79 -12.51
CA PHE A 158 5.26 -0.57 -11.79
C PHE A 158 6.42 -0.80 -10.83
N GLN A 159 7.48 -0.02 -11.01
CA GLN A 159 8.62 -0.01 -10.10
C GLN A 159 8.24 0.70 -8.80
N ILE A 160 8.40 0.02 -7.67
CA ILE A 160 8.17 0.58 -6.33
C ILE A 160 9.45 0.53 -5.50
N ARG A 161 9.62 1.53 -4.63
CA ARG A 161 10.74 1.64 -3.70
C ARG A 161 10.22 1.72 -2.28
N ASN A 162 10.84 0.97 -1.37
CA ASN A 162 10.64 1.10 0.06
C ASN A 162 11.36 2.35 0.56
N ILE A 163 10.61 3.32 1.09
CA ILE A 163 11.16 4.55 1.67
C ILE A 163 11.12 4.53 3.20
N SER A 164 10.13 3.87 3.81
CA SER A 164 10.00 3.79 5.27
C SER A 164 9.20 2.58 5.75
N ALA A 165 8.93 1.58 4.91
CA ALA A 165 8.18 0.39 5.29
C ALA A 165 8.99 -0.49 6.24
N ILE A 166 8.38 -0.90 7.35
CA ILE A 166 9.02 -1.76 8.35
C ILE A 166 9.16 -3.19 7.81
N HIS A 167 10.32 -3.81 8.06
CA HIS A 167 10.57 -5.21 7.76
C HIS A 167 9.52 -6.16 8.37
N GLY A 168 9.00 -7.07 7.55
CA GLY A 168 7.96 -8.03 7.91
C GLY A 168 6.54 -7.49 7.80
N ALA A 169 6.35 -6.17 7.65
CA ALA A 169 5.03 -5.59 7.45
C ALA A 169 4.49 -5.89 6.04
N LYS A 170 3.17 -5.86 5.93
CA LYS A 170 2.43 -6.11 4.69
C LYS A 170 1.52 -4.94 4.39
N TYR A 171 1.53 -4.51 3.15
CA TYR A 171 0.86 -3.31 2.70
C TYR A 171 0.07 -3.60 1.42
N PRO A 172 -1.24 -3.29 1.39
CA PRO A 172 -1.97 -3.35 0.13
C PRO A 172 -1.53 -2.17 -0.75
N VAL A 173 -1.28 -2.46 -2.03
CA VAL A 173 -1.16 -1.48 -3.10
C VAL A 173 -2.30 -1.71 -4.08
N PHE A 174 -2.84 -0.65 -4.63
CA PHE A 174 -4.03 -0.73 -5.50
C PHE A 174 -3.70 -0.22 -6.88
N LEU A 175 -4.34 -0.79 -7.91
CA LEU A 175 -4.30 -0.25 -9.27
C LEU A 175 -5.70 0.22 -9.62
N ILE A 176 -5.89 1.51 -9.79
CA ILE A 176 -7.13 2.07 -10.34
C ILE A 176 -7.05 1.93 -11.85
N GLN A 177 -8.05 1.28 -12.44
CA GLN A 177 -8.21 1.16 -13.89
C GLN A 177 -9.50 1.84 -14.29
N GLN A 178 -9.40 2.87 -15.13
CA GLN A 178 -10.54 3.66 -15.57
C GLN A 178 -10.62 3.75 -17.09
N TYR A 179 -11.83 3.68 -17.61
CA TYR A 179 -12.11 3.98 -19.01
C TYR A 179 -13.54 4.49 -19.15
N GLU A 180 -13.83 5.14 -20.28
CA GLU A 180 -15.17 5.59 -20.62
C GLU A 180 -15.75 4.71 -21.73
N LEU A 181 -17.04 4.36 -21.58
CA LEU A 181 -17.81 3.71 -22.63
C LEU A 181 -19.18 4.38 -22.73
N ASN A 182 -19.47 4.97 -23.89
CA ASN A 182 -20.73 5.66 -24.18
C ASN A 182 -21.09 6.74 -23.14
N GLY A 183 -20.12 7.54 -22.67
CA GLY A 183 -20.35 8.57 -21.64
C GLY A 183 -20.50 8.03 -20.21
N VAL A 184 -20.18 6.75 -19.97
CA VAL A 184 -20.25 6.10 -18.65
C VAL A 184 -18.87 5.67 -18.22
N THR A 185 -18.39 6.20 -17.10
CA THR A 185 -17.10 5.82 -16.52
C THR A 185 -17.19 4.42 -15.91
N ARG A 186 -16.19 3.59 -16.20
CA ARG A 186 -16.04 2.25 -15.62
C ARG A 186 -14.73 2.20 -14.85
N THR A 187 -14.76 1.61 -13.67
CA THR A 187 -13.62 1.57 -12.74
C THR A 187 -13.47 0.19 -12.13
N ILE A 188 -12.24 -0.30 -12.10
CA ILE A 188 -11.84 -1.50 -11.37
C ILE A 188 -10.66 -1.14 -10.48
N VAL A 189 -10.62 -1.73 -9.28
CA VAL A 189 -9.57 -1.49 -8.31
C VAL A 189 -9.04 -2.83 -7.76
N PRO A 190 -8.27 -3.60 -8.53
CA PRO A 190 -7.51 -4.73 -8.00
C PRO A 190 -6.43 -4.27 -7.02
N ASN A 191 -5.98 -5.20 -6.18
CA ASN A 191 -4.93 -4.95 -5.20
C ASN A 191 -3.88 -6.07 -5.16
N VAL A 192 -2.66 -5.70 -4.79
CA VAL A 192 -1.56 -6.61 -4.48
C VAL A 192 -1.13 -6.40 -3.04
N LEU A 193 -0.76 -7.48 -2.35
CA LEU A 193 -0.13 -7.40 -1.04
C LEU A 193 1.39 -7.37 -1.21
N VAL A 194 2.03 -6.26 -0.84
CA VAL A 194 3.48 -6.11 -0.82
C VAL A 194 4.00 -6.42 0.59
N THR A 195 4.87 -7.40 0.71
CA THR A 195 5.55 -7.78 1.95
C THR A 195 6.97 -7.24 1.96
N VAL A 196 7.37 -6.59 3.05
CA VAL A 196 8.75 -6.15 3.23
C VAL A 196 9.57 -7.31 3.81
N ALA A 197 10.59 -7.77 3.10
CA ALA A 197 11.43 -8.87 3.55
C ALA A 197 12.12 -8.54 4.88
N SER A 198 12.03 -9.43 5.86
CA SER A 198 12.80 -9.31 7.11
C SER A 198 14.25 -9.74 6.92
N ASN A 199 15.20 -8.98 7.46
CA ASN A 199 16.63 -9.29 7.37
C ASN A 199 17.09 -10.41 8.33
N GLN A 200 16.30 -11.49 8.47
CA GLN A 200 16.64 -12.61 9.36
C GLN A 200 17.98 -13.31 8.99
N ASN A 201 18.47 -13.11 7.76
CA ASN A 201 19.72 -13.71 7.30
C ASN A 201 21.00 -13.06 7.87
N TRP A 202 20.96 -11.82 8.38
CA TRP A 202 22.11 -11.22 9.09
C TRP A 202 22.45 -12.05 10.33
N LEU A 203 21.48 -12.32 11.20
CA LEU A 203 21.73 -12.97 12.50
C LEU A 203 22.19 -14.42 12.35
N ARG A 204 21.82 -15.09 11.26
CA ARG A 204 22.32 -16.44 10.92
C ARG A 204 23.72 -16.42 10.30
N LYS A 205 24.06 -15.43 9.45
CA LYS A 205 25.40 -15.31 8.85
C LYS A 205 26.48 -14.92 9.86
N THR A 206 26.17 -14.07 10.83
CA THR A 206 27.19 -13.58 11.77
C THR A 206 27.52 -14.59 12.88
N LYS A 207 26.70 -15.63 13.12
CA LYS A 207 26.96 -16.65 14.15
C LYS A 207 28.32 -17.32 14.01
N TRP A 208 28.80 -17.57 12.78
CA TRP A 208 30.11 -18.16 12.54
C TRP A 208 31.27 -17.19 12.84
N HIS A 209 31.09 -15.90 12.58
CA HIS A 209 32.09 -14.89 12.91
C HIS A 209 32.22 -14.66 14.43
N TRP A 210 31.10 -14.74 15.17
CA TRP A 210 31.14 -14.70 16.65
C TRP A 210 31.74 -15.97 17.25
N ALA A 211 31.50 -17.15 16.67
CA ALA A 211 32.13 -18.39 17.10
C ALA A 211 33.67 -18.38 16.87
N GLY A 212 34.13 -17.84 15.74
CA GLY A 212 35.55 -17.64 15.46
C GLY A 212 36.21 -16.60 16.39
N GLY A 213 35.52 -15.49 16.67
CA GLY A 213 36.00 -14.47 17.60
C GLY A 213 36.14 -14.96 19.05
N PHE A 214 35.22 -15.80 19.52
CA PHE A 214 35.29 -16.39 20.86
C PHE A 214 36.47 -17.36 21.02
N LEU A 215 36.78 -18.14 19.97
CA LEU A 215 37.93 -19.06 19.97
C LEU A 215 39.28 -18.32 20.00
N VAL A 216 39.40 -17.23 19.24
CA VAL A 216 40.61 -16.40 19.23
C VAL A 216 40.81 -15.68 20.57
N ALA A 217 39.74 -15.14 21.16
CA ALA A 217 39.80 -14.49 22.47
C ALA A 217 40.13 -15.49 23.60
N ALA A 218 39.57 -16.70 23.56
CA ALA A 218 39.89 -17.77 24.51
C ALA A 218 41.34 -18.24 24.39
N ALA A 219 41.87 -18.39 23.17
CA ALA A 219 43.27 -18.71 22.94
C ALA A 219 44.19 -17.61 23.50
N PHE A 220 43.87 -16.34 23.26
CA PHE A 220 44.65 -15.21 23.79
C PHE A 220 44.65 -15.16 25.33
N PHE A 221 43.54 -15.50 25.97
CA PHE A 221 43.42 -15.57 27.44
C PHE A 221 44.19 -16.74 28.06
N ILE A 222 44.27 -17.87 27.37
CA ILE A 222 45.05 -19.05 27.81
C ILE A 222 46.55 -18.77 27.65
N PHE A 223 46.97 -18.17 26.53
CA PHE A 223 48.37 -17.82 26.31
C PHE A 223 48.86 -16.71 27.26
N SER A 224 48.03 -15.70 27.58
CA SER A 224 48.40 -14.64 28.52
C SER A 224 48.54 -15.13 29.97
N LYS A 225 47.77 -16.14 30.39
CA LYS A 225 47.94 -16.79 31.71
C LYS A 225 49.15 -17.74 31.76
N THR A 226 49.50 -18.39 30.65
CA THR A 226 50.60 -19.36 30.64
C THR A 226 51.97 -18.67 30.56
N GLY A 227 52.07 -17.50 29.92
CA GLY A 227 53.30 -16.68 29.90
C GLY A 227 53.67 -16.01 31.24
N ALA A 228 52.72 -15.89 32.17
CA ALA A 228 52.96 -15.26 33.47
C ALA A 228 53.61 -16.18 34.52
N ASN A 229 53.75 -17.50 34.25
CA ASN A 229 54.23 -18.49 35.21
C ASN A 229 55.68 -18.96 35.00
N ILE A 230 56.47 -18.32 34.12
CA ILE A 230 57.89 -18.69 33.86
C ILE A 230 58.86 -17.59 34.33
N ARG A 231 58.45 -16.72 35.24
CA ARG A 231 59.37 -15.81 35.95
C ARG A 231 59.12 -15.82 37.46
N LYS A 232 59.64 -16.85 38.12
CA LYS A 232 60.13 -16.78 39.50
C LYS A 232 61.42 -17.56 39.59
#